data_AF-A0A5S9M2Y3-F1
#
_entry.id   AF-A0A5S9M2Y3-F1
#
_cell.length_a   1.000
_cell.length_b   1.000
_cell.length_c   1.000
_cell.angle_alpha   90.00
_cell.angle_beta   90.00
_cell.angle_gamma   90.00
#
_symmetry.space_group_name_H-M   'P 1'
#
loop_
_entity.id
_entity.type
_entity.pdbx_description
1 polymer ?
#
loop_
_entity_poly.entity_id
_entity_poly.type
_entity_poly.pdbx_seq_one_letter_code
_entity_poly.pdbx_strand_id
1 'polypeptide(L)' 'MPETKQQTEALTVRDAVRYRRSIRKFKDIPVTIEQLQPLLEDAVYAPNHKITEPWRFFICGDG' A
#
# COMPACT_ATOMS: atom_id res chain seq x y z
N MET A 1 -11.67 -12.41 -17.44
CA MET A 1 -10.81 -12.38 -16.24
C MET A 1 -9.40 -12.15 -16.74
N PRO A 2 -8.68 -11.07 -16.36
CA PRO A 2 -7.26 -11.04 -16.67
C PRO A 2 -6.60 -12.18 -15.91
N GLU A 3 -5.71 -12.90 -16.58
CA GLU A 3 -5.03 -14.06 -16.05
C GLU A 3 -4.28 -13.73 -14.77
N THR A 4 -4.30 -14.64 -13.80
CA THR A 4 -3.54 -14.51 -12.55
C THR A 4 -2.06 -14.62 -12.88
N LYS A 5 -1.43 -13.50 -13.24
CA LYS A 5 0.02 -13.44 -13.41
C LYS A 5 0.68 -13.80 -12.08
N GLN A 6 1.55 -14.81 -12.11
CA GLN A 6 2.51 -15.04 -11.03
C GLN A 6 3.32 -13.76 -10.81
N GLN A 7 3.51 -13.43 -9.53
CA GLN A 7 4.00 -12.15 -9.05
C GLN A 7 5.50 -12.00 -9.33
N THR A 8 5.87 -11.70 -10.58
CA THR A 8 7.28 -11.50 -10.97
C THR A 8 7.51 -10.34 -11.95
N GLU A 9 6.45 -9.74 -12.52
CA GLU A 9 6.56 -8.50 -13.31
C GLU A 9 6.00 -7.32 -12.53
N ALA A 10 6.75 -6.21 -12.48
CA ALA A 10 6.25 -4.97 -11.90
C ALA A 10 5.08 -4.43 -12.72
N LEU A 11 3.98 -4.07 -12.06
CA LEU A 11 2.82 -3.47 -12.70
C LEU A 11 3.18 -2.10 -13.26
N THR A 12 2.62 -1.73 -14.41
CA THR A 12 2.61 -0.32 -14.80
C THR A 12 1.77 0.48 -13.81
N VAL A 13 2.05 1.77 -13.64
CA VAL A 13 1.24 2.66 -12.80
C VAL A 13 -0.25 2.60 -13.19
N ARG A 14 -0.54 2.55 -14.50
CA ARG A 14 -1.91 2.42 -15.02
C ARG A 14 -2.59 1.14 -14.55
N ASP A 15 -1.89 0.02 -14.60
CA ASP A 15 -2.44 -1.28 -14.22
C ASP A 15 -2.65 -1.38 -12.71
N ALA A 16 -1.69 -0.89 -11.92
CA ALA A 16 -1.79 -0.82 -10.47
C ALA A 16 -3.04 -0.05 -10.03
N VAL A 17 -3.35 1.08 -10.67
CA VAL A 17 -4.54 1.88 -10.35
C VAL A 17 -5.83 1.20 -10.81
N ARG A 18 -5.89 0.67 -12.03
CA ARG A 18 -7.13 0.12 -12.62
C ARG A 18 -7.56 -1.21 -12.01
N TYR A 19 -6.60 -2.07 -11.67
CA TYR A 19 -6.89 -3.42 -11.19
C TYR A 19 -6.93 -3.55 -9.67
N ARG A 20 -6.57 -2.49 -8.91
CA ARG A 20 -6.72 -2.47 -7.45
C ARG A 20 -8.17 -2.73 -7.05
N ARG A 21 -8.39 -3.68 -6.14
CA ARG A 21 -9.68 -3.95 -5.51
C ARG A 21 -9.61 -3.70 -4.01
N SER A 22 -10.74 -3.39 -3.39
CA SER A 22 -10.84 -3.33 -1.93
C SER A 22 -11.02 -4.75 -1.38
N ILE A 23 -9.98 -5.29 -0.74
CA ILE A 23 -9.95 -6.63 -0.15
C ILE A 23 -10.43 -6.57 1.30
N ARG A 24 -11.23 -7.56 1.73
CA ARG A 24 -11.79 -7.64 3.10
C ARG A 24 -11.53 -8.97 3.81
N LYS A 25 -10.93 -9.94 3.11
CA LYS A 25 -10.52 -11.23 3.65
C LYS A 25 -9.02 -11.34 3.47
N PHE A 26 -8.30 -11.42 4.58
CA PHE A 26 -6.84 -11.46 4.62
C PHE A 26 -6.36 -12.83 5.09
N LYS A 27 -5.09 -13.13 4.86
CA LYS A 27 -4.43 -14.30 5.44
C LYS A 27 -3.97 -13.93 6.85
N ASP A 28 -3.83 -14.93 7.72
CA ASP A 28 -3.28 -14.77 9.07
C ASP A 28 -1.74 -14.67 9.06
N ILE A 29 -1.20 -13.92 8.10
CA ILE A 29 0.23 -13.67 7.95
C ILE A 29 0.48 -12.23 8.39
N PRO A 30 1.27 -12.01 9.46
CA PRO A 30 1.58 -10.66 9.92
C PRO A 30 2.42 -9.91 8.87
N VAL A 31 2.21 -8.60 8.79
CA VAL A 31 3.06 -7.69 8.00
C VAL A 31 4.06 -7.06 8.95
N THR A 32 5.34 -7.14 8.63
CA THR A 32 6.39 -6.58 9.51
C THR A 32 6.48 -5.06 9.37
N ILE A 33 7.08 -4.40 10.36
CA ILE A 33 7.28 -2.95 10.32
C ILE A 33 8.19 -2.55 9.16
N GLU A 34 9.22 -3.35 8.87
CA GLU A 34 10.16 -3.11 7.77
C GLU A 34 9.48 -3.17 6.41
N GLN A 35 8.38 -3.94 6.28
CA GLN A 35 7.56 -3.96 5.07
C GLN A 35 6.62 -2.76 4.99
N LEU A 36 6.10 -2.27 6.12
CA LEU A 36 5.18 -1.13 6.17
C LEU A 36 5.87 0.21 6.00
N GLN A 37 7.05 0.38 6.59
CA GLN A 37 7.78 1.64 6.61
C GLN A 37 7.96 2.28 5.22
N PRO A 38 8.50 1.59 4.19
CA PRO A 38 8.68 2.20 2.87
C PRO A 38 7.34 2.59 2.22
N LEU A 39 6.26 1.84 2.48
CA LEU A 39 4.93 2.16 1.95
C LEU A 39 4.36 3.44 2.56
N LEU A 40 4.62 3.67 3.85
CA LEU A 40 4.22 4.90 4.54
C LEU A 40 5.09 6.09 4.13
N GLU A 41 6.39 5.88 3.92
CA GLU A 41 7.30 6.90 3.38
C GLU A 41 6.83 7.37 1.99
N ASP A 42 6.48 6.45 1.10
CA ASP A 42 5.92 6.77 -0.22
C ASP A 42 4.60 7.55 -0.11
N ALA A 43 3.75 7.21 0.86
CA ALA A 43 2.46 7.88 1.05
C ALA A 43 2.58 9.36 1.48
N VAL A 44 3.67 9.73 2.17
CA VAL A 44 3.93 11.11 2.63
C VAL A 44 4.15 12.08 1.46
N TYR A 45 4.63 11.59 0.31
CA TYR A 45 4.88 12.42 -0.88
C TYR A 45 3.60 12.92 -1.58
N ALA A 46 2.42 12.53 -1.11
CA ALA A 46 1.18 13.10 -1.61
C ALA A 46 1.17 14.63 -1.43
N PRO A 47 0.70 15.41 -2.43
CA PRO A 47 0.57 16.85 -2.27
C PRO A 47 -0.54 17.16 -1.25
N ASN A 48 -0.31 18.15 -0.38
CA ASN A 48 -1.31 18.64 0.55
C ASN A 48 -1.40 20.17 0.54
N HIS A 49 -2.55 20.67 0.99
CA HIS A 49 -2.76 22.10 1.12
C HIS A 49 -1.77 22.67 2.14
N LYS A 50 -1.02 23.71 1.73
CA LYS A 50 -0.04 24.45 2.54
C LYS A 50 1.18 23.65 3.02
N ILE A 51 1.44 22.46 2.49
CA ILE A 51 2.62 21.63 2.86
C ILE A 51 2.69 21.44 4.38
N THR A 52 1.53 21.20 5.00
CA THR A 52 1.39 20.98 6.43
C THR A 52 1.62 19.52 6.82
N GLU A 53 1.65 18.61 5.84
CA GLU A 53 1.83 17.17 6.04
C GLU A 53 0.99 16.64 7.22
N PRO A 54 -0.35 16.85 7.18
CA PRO A 54 -1.20 16.68 8.35
C PRO A 54 -1.45 15.20 8.69
N TRP A 55 -0.97 14.28 7.86
CA TRP A 55 -1.11 12.84 8.05
C TRP A 55 -0.44 12.39 9.34
N ARG A 56 -1.14 11.52 10.07
CA ARG A 56 -0.64 10.78 11.22
C ARG A 56 -1.03 9.32 11.00
N PHE A 57 -0.05 8.44 11.03
CA PHE A 57 -0.26 7.01 10.88
C PHE A 57 -0.12 6.35 12.26
N PHE A 58 -1.10 5.54 12.63
CA PHE A 58 -1.06 4.72 13.84
C PHE A 58 -1.02 3.26 13.41
N ILE A 59 -0.04 2.52 13.90
CA ILE A 59 0.07 1.09 13.67
C ILE A 59 -0.69 0.40 14.80
N CYS A 60 -1.72 -0.35 14.43
CA CYS A 60 -2.53 -1.13 15.35
C CYS A 60 -2.35 -2.61 15.04
N GLY A 61 -1.81 -3.36 15.98
CA GLY A 61 -1.49 -4.78 15.85
C GLY A 61 -0.45 -5.17 16.88
N ASP A 62 -0.22 -6.47 17.04
CA ASP A 62 0.86 -6.97 17.87
C ASP A 62 2.17 -6.77 17.10
N GLY A 63 3.11 -6.03 17.71
CA GLY A 63 4.44 -5.75 17.15
C GLY A 63 5.36 -6.96 17.18
#